data_AF-A0AAW2QGZ2-F1
#
_entry.id   AF-A0AAW2QGZ2-F1
#
_cell.length_a   1.000
_cell.length_b   1.000
_cell.length_c   1.000
_cell.angle_alpha   90.00
_cell.angle_beta   90.00
_cell.angle_gamma   90.00
#
_symmetry.space_group_name_H-M   'P 1'
#
loop_
_entity.id
_entity.type
_entity.pdbx_description
1 polymer ?
#
loop_
_entity_poly.entity_id
_entity_poly.type
_entity_poly.pdbx_seq_one_letter_code
_entity_poly.pdbx_strand_id
1 'polypeptide(L)'
;MAAERQKKRFCFEAMWFRSPHCENVIRSAWGSVDASNPNLAVWEKIKNCRIELLKWERIDFENMKRRIKETEERIAGKQQGKFDEATNNEVQMLRRQLKEFRSNENMMW
;
A
#
# COMPACT_ATOMS: atom_id res chain seq x y z
N MET A 1 -24.14 -19.60 5.42
CA MET A 1 -23.67 -19.34 4.05
C MET A 1 -22.40 -18.51 4.15
N ALA A 2 -21.25 -19.06 3.77
CA ALA A 2 -20.00 -18.29 3.74
C ALA A 2 -20.13 -17.24 2.61
N ALA A 3 -19.90 -15.97 2.91
CA ALA A 3 -19.92 -14.91 1.91
C ALA A 3 -18.87 -15.23 0.84
N GLU A 4 -19.31 -15.57 -0.36
CA GLU A 4 -18.44 -15.76 -1.51
C GLU A 4 -17.72 -14.42 -1.76
N ARG A 5 -16.41 -14.40 -1.49
CA ARG A 5 -15.58 -13.21 -1.64
C ARG A 5 -15.50 -12.92 -3.14
N GLN A 6 -16.39 -12.08 -3.65
CA GLN A 6 -16.38 -11.67 -5.06
C GLN A 6 -14.95 -11.23 -5.41
N LYS A 7 -14.39 -11.83 -6.47
CA LYS A 7 -13.07 -11.46 -6.98
C LYS A 7 -13.16 -9.97 -7.36
N LYS A 8 -12.58 -9.09 -6.54
CA LYS A 8 -12.49 -7.65 -6.86
C LYS A 8 -11.93 -7.54 -8.27
N ARG A 9 -12.67 -6.84 -9.13
CA ARG A 9 -12.15 -6.47 -10.46
C ARG A 9 -10.90 -5.62 -10.22
N PHE A 10 -9.93 -5.76 -11.12
CA PHE A 10 -8.77 -4.89 -11.04
C PHE A 10 -9.21 -3.46 -11.33
N CYS A 11 -9.04 -2.59 -10.34
CA CYS A 11 -9.18 -1.15 -10.48
C CYS A 11 -7.83 -0.55 -10.10
N PHE A 12 -7.38 0.43 -10.86
CA PHE A 12 -6.22 1.21 -10.45
C PHE A 12 -6.66 2.14 -9.31
N GLU A 13 -6.09 1.96 -8.13
CA GLU A 13 -6.54 2.69 -6.94
C GLU A 13 -5.91 4.07 -6.85
N ALA A 14 -6.71 5.07 -6.48
CA ALA A 14 -6.26 6.46 -6.36
C ALA A 14 -5.12 6.61 -5.34
N MET A 15 -5.07 5.75 -4.31
CA MET A 15 -3.99 5.78 -3.33
C MET A 15 -2.63 5.40 -3.93
N TRP A 16 -2.58 4.63 -5.02
CA TRP A 16 -1.32 4.21 -5.63
C TRP A 16 -0.55 5.42 -6.18
N PHE A 17 -1.24 6.48 -6.64
CA PHE A 17 -0.61 7.73 -7.08
C PHE A 17 0.15 8.47 -5.97
N ARG A 18 -0.20 8.25 -4.71
CA ARG A 18 0.49 8.88 -3.58
C ARG A 18 1.79 8.18 -3.21
N SER A 19 1.98 6.95 -3.69
CA SER A 19 3.21 6.19 -3.44
C SER A 19 4.17 6.35 -4.61
N PRO A 20 5.37 6.92 -4.40
CA PRO A 20 6.40 6.96 -5.45
C PRO A 20 6.85 5.56 -5.89
N HIS A 21 6.52 4.53 -5.11
CA HIS A 21 6.79 3.13 -5.46
C HIS A 21 5.92 2.64 -6.63
N CYS A 22 4.73 3.20 -6.83
CA CYS A 22 3.83 2.81 -7.92
C CYS A 22 4.48 3.02 -9.29
N GLU A 23 5.10 4.19 -9.51
CA GLU A 23 5.77 4.51 -10.78
C GLU A 23 6.92 3.54 -11.05
N ASN A 24 7.71 3.22 -10.03
CA ASN A 24 8.83 2.28 -10.15
C ASN A 24 8.36 0.88 -10.53
N VAL A 25 7.26 0.41 -9.94
CA VAL A 25 6.66 -0.89 -10.26
C VAL A 25 6.18 -0.93 -11.70
N ILE A 26 5.50 0.12 -12.17
CA ILE A 26 5.04 0.22 -13.56
C ILE A 26 6.22 0.23 -14.52
N ARG A 27 7.24 1.08 -14.27
CA ARG A 27 8.41 1.22 -15.14
C ARG A 27 9.20 -0.09 -15.25
N SER A 28 9.40 -0.77 -14.13
CA SER A 28 10.08 -2.07 -14.09
C SER A 28 9.28 -3.14 -14.84
N ALA A 29 7.99 -3.26 -14.55
CA ALA A 29 7.11 -4.24 -15.19
C ALA A 29 6.92 -3.99 -16.70
N TRP A 30 6.95 -2.73 -17.13
CA TRP A 30 6.85 -2.35 -18.54
C TRP A 30 8.14 -2.69 -19.32
N GLY A 31 9.29 -2.54 -18.67
CA GLY A 31 10.61 -2.82 -19.25
C GLY A 31 10.96 -4.31 -19.30
N SER A 32 10.35 -5.14 -18.44
CA SER A 32 10.65 -6.57 -18.34
C SER A 32 10.01 -7.45 -19.43
N VAL A 33 9.14 -6.89 -20.26
CA VAL A 33 8.45 -7.64 -21.33
C VAL A 33 9.17 -7.38 -22.66
N ASP A 34 9.75 -8.43 -23.21
CA ASP A 34 10.44 -8.41 -24.49
C ASP A 34 9.45 -8.15 -25.64
N ALA A 35 9.73 -7.10 -26.42
CA ALA A 35 8.85 -6.65 -27.49
C ALA A 35 9.14 -7.37 -28.82
N SER A 36 9.37 -8.68 -28.80
CA SER A 36 9.69 -9.47 -30.01
C SER A 36 8.58 -9.39 -31.08
N ASN A 37 7.34 -9.10 -30.69
CA ASN A 37 6.27 -8.76 -31.63
C ASN A 37 5.57 -7.44 -31.21
N PRO A 38 5.80 -6.33 -31.94
CA PRO A 38 5.33 -4.99 -31.54
C PRO A 38 3.81 -4.90 -31.32
N ASN A 39 3.02 -5.69 -32.05
CA ASN A 39 1.55 -5.67 -31.99
C ASN A 39 0.99 -6.39 -30.74
N LEU A 40 1.74 -7.33 -30.15
CA LEU A 40 1.37 -8.05 -28.93
C LEU A 40 2.04 -7.46 -27.67
N ALA A 41 3.19 -6.80 -27.86
CA ALA A 41 4.02 -6.28 -26.79
C ALA A 41 3.28 -5.31 -25.85
N VAL A 42 2.41 -4.45 -26.38
CA VAL A 42 1.69 -3.46 -25.56
C VAL A 42 0.68 -4.13 -24.63
N TRP A 43 -0.09 -5.09 -25.14
CA TRP A 43 -1.07 -5.83 -24.34
C TRP A 43 -0.40 -6.68 -23.25
N GLU A 44 0.70 -7.34 -23.58
CA GLU A 44 1.49 -8.11 -22.62
C GLU A 44 2.12 -7.21 -21.55
N LYS A 45 2.62 -6.03 -21.92
CA LYS A 45 3.13 -5.03 -20.98
C LYS A 45 2.06 -4.53 -20.01
N ILE A 46 0.87 -4.20 -20.50
CA ILE A 46 -0.26 -3.79 -19.66
C ILE A 46 -0.65 -4.92 -18.70
N LYS A 47 -0.74 -6.14 -19.21
CA LYS A 47 -1.06 -7.32 -18.39
C LYS A 47 0.00 -7.56 -17.31
N ASN A 48 1.27 -7.40 -17.63
CA ASN A 48 2.36 -7.55 -16.68
C ASN A 48 2.33 -6.47 -15.61
N CYS A 49 2.14 -5.20 -16.00
CA CYS A 49 1.99 -4.09 -15.04
C CYS A 49 0.84 -4.34 -14.08
N ARG A 50 -0.31 -4.82 -14.56
CA ARG A 50 -1.43 -5.22 -13.70
C ARG A 50 -1.03 -6.27 -12.66
N ILE A 51 -0.29 -7.30 -13.06
CA ILE A 51 0.12 -8.39 -12.16
C ILE A 51 1.09 -7.85 -11.10
N GLU A 52 2.09 -7.09 -11.51
CA GLU A 52 3.10 -6.56 -10.59
C GLU A 52 2.52 -5.51 -9.64
N LEU A 53 1.59 -4.66 -10.10
CA LEU A 53 0.85 -3.72 -9.24
C LEU A 53 0.02 -4.45 -8.17
N LEU A 54 -0.67 -5.54 -8.53
CA LEU A 54 -1.43 -6.34 -7.57
C LEU A 54 -0.54 -7.06 -6.55
N LYS A 55 0.64 -7.53 -6.97
CA LYS A 55 1.63 -8.12 -6.04
C LYS A 55 2.16 -7.07 -5.08
N TRP A 56 2.54 -5.90 -5.62
CA TRP A 56 3.06 -4.80 -4.84
C TRP A 56 2.02 -4.28 -3.85
N GLU A 57 0.79 -4.01 -4.27
CA GLU A 57 -0.28 -3.53 -3.39
C GLU A 57 -0.53 -4.50 -2.23
N ARG A 58 -0.59 -5.80 -2.51
CA ARG A 58 -0.75 -6.79 -1.44
C ARG A 58 0.39 -6.75 -0.42
N ILE A 59 1.64 -6.67 -0.87
CA ILE A 59 2.81 -6.60 0.01
C ILE A 59 2.80 -5.28 0.80
N ASP A 60 2.54 -4.17 0.12
CA ASP A 60 2.52 -2.83 0.72
C ASP A 60 1.38 -2.70 1.74
N PHE A 61 0.22 -3.27 1.46
CA PHE A 61 -0.93 -3.31 2.36
C PHE A 61 -0.70 -4.19 3.59
N GLU A 62 -0.13 -5.39 3.40
CA GLU A 62 0.28 -6.25 4.52
C GLU A 62 1.31 -5.53 5.41
N ASN A 63 2.29 -4.85 4.79
CA ASN A 63 3.26 -4.02 5.49
C ASN A 63 2.62 -2.82 6.19
N MET A 64 1.66 -2.14 5.57
CA MET A 64 0.93 -0.99 6.14
C MET A 64 0.15 -1.41 7.37
N LYS A 65 -0.60 -2.52 7.30
CA LYS A 65 -1.33 -3.09 8.44
C LYS A 65 -0.41 -3.45 9.60
N ARG A 66 0.74 -4.05 9.28
CA ARG A 66 1.77 -4.35 10.30
C ARG A 66 2.28 -3.06 10.94
N ARG A 67 2.61 -2.04 10.15
CA ARG A 67 3.07 -0.72 10.66
C ARG A 67 2.00 -0.04 11.52
N ILE A 68 0.73 -0.13 11.16
CA ILE A 68 -0.39 0.36 11.97
C ILE A 68 -0.38 -0.32 13.34
N LYS A 69 -0.34 -1.65 13.37
CA LYS A 69 -0.34 -2.43 14.60
C LYS A 69 0.88 -2.12 15.49
N GLU A 70 2.08 -2.11 14.91
CA GLU A 70 3.32 -1.76 15.61
C GLU A 70 3.25 -0.33 16.17
N THR A 71 2.64 0.59 15.43
CA THR A 71 2.46 1.98 15.86
C THR A 71 1.48 2.09 17.03
N GLU A 72 0.36 1.35 16.98
CA GLU A 72 -0.62 1.28 18.06
C GLU A 72 -0.02 0.67 19.34
N GLU A 73 0.76 -0.41 19.21
CA GLU A 73 1.48 -1.04 20.33
C GLU A 73 2.52 -0.09 20.95
N ARG A 74 3.26 0.66 20.13
CA ARG A 74 4.20 1.68 20.61
C ARG A 74 3.50 2.80 21.37
N ILE A 75 2.35 3.26 20.89
CA ILE A 75 1.54 4.27 21.59
C ILE A 75 1.08 3.71 22.93
N ALA A 76 0.54 2.48 22.96
CA ALA A 76 0.05 1.85 24.18
C ALA A 76 1.17 1.66 25.22
N GLY A 77 2.35 1.20 24.80
CA GLY A 77 3.51 1.05 25.69
C GLY A 77 4.01 2.39 26.26
N LYS A 78 4.01 3.46 25.44
CA LYS A 78 4.42 4.80 25.89
C LYS A 78 3.43 5.44 26.86
N GLN A 79 2.14 5.15 26.72
CA GLN A 79 1.11 5.62 27.65
C GLN A 79 1.16 4.93 29.03
N GLN A 80 1.83 3.77 29.15
CA GLN A 80 2.02 3.06 30.42
C GLN A 80 3.29 3.50 31.19
N GLY A 81 4.16 4.31 30.58
CA GLY A 81 5.38 4.84 31.19
C GLY A 81 5.23 6.24 31.80
N LYS A 82 6.34 6.85 32.23
CA LYS A 82 6.35 8.26 32.66
C LYS A 82 6.05 9.17 31.46
N PHE A 83 5.02 10.00 31.61
CA PHE A 83 4.65 11.03 30.64
C PHE A 83 5.69 12.15 30.66
N ASP A 84 6.39 12.33 29.54
CA ASP A 84 7.26 13.48 29.28
C ASP A 84 6.85 14.11 27.94
N GLU A 85 7.16 15.38 27.74
CA GLU A 85 6.71 16.18 26.59
C GLU A 85 7.24 15.62 25.25
N ALA A 86 8.46 15.06 25.27
CA ALA A 86 9.03 14.33 24.13
C ALA A 86 8.19 13.09 23.76
N THR A 87 7.72 12.33 24.76
CA THR A 87 6.85 11.16 24.56
C THR A 87 5.51 11.58 23.98
N ASN A 88 4.93 12.69 24.45
CA ASN A 88 3.67 13.22 23.94
C ASN A 88 3.80 13.64 22.45
N ASN A 89 4.87 14.34 22.09
CA ASN A 89 5.14 14.76 20.71
C ASN A 89 5.26 13.55 19.76
N GLU A 90 5.95 12.49 20.19
CA GLU A 90 6.08 11.28 19.38
C GLU A 90 4.73 10.55 19.23
N VAL A 91 3.93 10.46 20.30
CA VAL A 91 2.58 9.88 20.23
C VAL A 91 1.68 10.67 19.26
N GLN A 92 1.77 12.00 19.24
CA GLN A 92 1.01 12.83 18.29
C GLN A 92 1.46 12.61 16.85
N MET A 93 2.77 12.49 16.59
CA MET A 93 3.28 12.15 15.26
C MET A 93 2.78 10.78 14.79
N LEU A 94 2.85 9.77 15.67
CA LEU A 94 2.39 8.42 15.38
C LEU A 94 0.88 8.37 15.11
N ARG A 95 0.07 9.13 15.85
CA ARG A 95 -1.38 9.28 15.58
C ARG A 95 -1.65 9.94 14.22
N ARG A 96 -0.86 10.94 13.83
CA ARG A 96 -0.98 11.59 12.52
C ARG A 96 -0.66 10.62 11.39
N GLN A 97 0.42 9.84 11.52
CA GLN A 97 0.77 8.79 10.56
C GLN A 97 -0.33 7.73 10.46
N LEU A 98 -0.90 7.31 11.59
CA LEU A 98 -2.02 6.37 11.62
C LEU A 98 -3.26 6.91 10.89
N LYS A 99 -3.59 8.20 11.09
CA LYS A 99 -4.70 8.86 10.38
C LYS A 99 -4.46 8.88 8.87
N GLU A 100 -3.23 9.11 8.44
CA GLU A 100 -2.84 9.11 7.03
C GLU A 100 -2.96 7.71 6.42
N PHE A 101 -2.45 6.67 7.08
CA PHE A 101 -2.60 5.28 6.60
C PHE A 101 -4.06 4.86 6.49
N ARG A 102 -4.90 5.19 7.48
CA ARG A 102 -6.35 4.92 7.43
C ARG A 102 -7.06 5.74 6.34
N SER A 103 -6.63 6.98 6.12
CA SER A 103 -7.16 7.79 5.01
C SER A 103 -6.79 7.20 3.65
N ASN A 104 -5.60 6.61 3.51
CA ASN A 104 -5.18 5.94 2.29
C ASN A 104 -5.96 4.63 2.09
N GLU A 105 -6.24 3.87 3.16
CA GLU A 105 -7.11 2.69 3.12
C GLU A 105 -8.54 3.05 2.67
N ASN A 106 -9.11 4.17 3.14
CA ASN A 106 -10.42 4.65 2.71
C ASN A 106 -10.48 5.10 1.24
N MET A 107 -9.33 5.31 0.59
CA MET A 107 -9.25 5.65 -0.84
C MET A 107 -9.14 4.41 -1.73
N MET A 108 -9.05 3.22 -1.14
CA MET A 108 -9.18 1.95 -1.86
C MET A 108 -10.66 1.69 -2.13
N TRP A 109 -11.00 1.22 -3.34
CA TRP A 109 -12.35 0.81 -3.74
C TRP A 109 -12.59 -0.64 -3.34
#